data_AF-A0A0S8K9P8-F1
#
_entry.id   AF-A0A0S8K9P8-F1
#
_cell.length_a   1.000
_cell.length_b   1.000
_cell.length_c   1.000
_cell.angle_alpha   90.00
_cell.angle_beta   90.00
_cell.angle_gamma   90.00
#
_symmetry.space_group_name_H-M   'P 1'
#
loop_
_entity.id
_entity.type
_entity.pdbx_description
1 polymer ?
#
loop_
_entity_poly.entity_id
_entity_poly.type
_entity_poly.pdbx_seq_one_letter_code
_entity_poly.pdbx_strand_id
1 'polypeptide(L)'
;MKTYFLTLLAIVLITSLGIPTSAQEQDSRELADSAAVADSVAADAAAEPYRSWTPFLLLSVFVLLIIIPFMPGFIEVTIPKDRYPLPVKNTRYAKDPRYLGKSARRILAEALEGKILEDGQHAVLMSKEETLDVSDQMVVPINERVENVQYVRDDLQTEAGVRFNKEVFVGGKAHIGAKSRLRTLACDGAVTMGEETRVARWLDAEGEITVGDGCNLGVSAASPRGISLGDRVQFKRLFGNPVTTPDYIGRENTQPSTEPPRGAKIPNKIRTIKDTLDLHRRNLTLAEGEELEANLVVKGDLTCDEGSRLRGSAKVYGSTVLKKNAMVMGDIFSEGPVTVGKGAVVLGNIFSQDAVKLLPGARLGREGALKSVIGKKEVHIAQNVSIHGYVLTEGRGRVVREKSSSSRRSQPSDHIGA
;
A
#
# COMPACT_ATOMS: atom_id res chain seq x y z
N MET A 1 23.11 26.83 -19.25
CA MET A 1 23.46 25.66 -20.08
C MET A 1 23.38 25.96 -21.58
N LYS A 2 22.27 26.48 -22.14
CA LYS A 2 22.18 26.89 -23.56
C LYS A 2 23.35 27.75 -24.06
N THR A 3 23.83 28.70 -23.25
CA THR A 3 24.91 29.64 -23.61
C THR A 3 26.27 28.98 -23.88
N TYR A 4 26.60 27.89 -23.17
CA TYR A 4 27.89 27.20 -23.31
C TYR A 4 27.95 26.30 -24.55
N PHE A 5 26.80 25.83 -25.04
CA PHE A 5 26.73 24.98 -26.23
C PHE A 5 26.96 25.80 -27.51
N LEU A 6 26.45 27.03 -27.56
CA LEU A 6 26.66 27.97 -28.66
C LEU A 6 28.11 28.48 -28.76
N THR A 7 28.80 28.70 -27.62
CA THR A 7 30.22 29.09 -27.65
C THR A 7 31.13 27.96 -28.11
N LEU A 8 30.86 26.70 -27.72
CA LEU A 8 31.64 25.56 -28.20
C LEU A 8 31.49 25.38 -29.72
N LEU A 9 30.27 25.53 -30.25
CA LEU A 9 29.99 25.43 -31.69
C LEU A 9 30.69 26.54 -32.50
N ALA A 10 30.76 27.76 -31.96
CA ALA A 10 31.44 28.89 -32.59
C ALA A 10 32.97 28.70 -32.66
N ILE A 11 33.60 28.18 -31.61
CA ILE A 11 35.05 27.91 -31.58
C ILE A 11 35.44 26.86 -32.63
N VAL A 12 34.60 25.83 -32.83
CA VAL A 12 34.82 24.79 -33.85
C VAL A 12 34.61 25.31 -35.28
N LEU A 13 33.71 26.29 -35.50
CA LEU A 13 33.56 26.91 -36.82
C LEU A 13 34.72 27.86 -37.17
N ILE A 14 35.27 28.60 -36.19
CA ILE A 14 36.27 29.63 -36.45
C ILE A 14 37.65 29.02 -36.81
N THR A 15 37.99 27.84 -36.29
CA THR A 15 39.19 27.10 -36.70
C THR A 15 39.07 26.40 -38.06
N SER A 16 37.90 26.46 -38.71
CA SER A 16 37.64 25.83 -40.03
C SER A 16 37.95 26.73 -41.24
N LEU A 17 38.34 28.00 -41.04
CA LEU A 17 38.66 28.93 -42.13
C LEU A 17 40.14 29.32 -42.08
N GLY A 18 40.97 28.53 -42.77
CA GLY A 18 42.40 28.78 -42.88
C GLY A 18 42.71 30.00 -43.74
N ILE A 19 42.99 31.14 -43.09
CA ILE A 19 43.51 32.36 -43.73
C ILE A 19 45.00 32.49 -43.38
N PRO A 20 45.94 32.14 -44.28
CA PRO A 20 47.35 32.47 -44.09
C PRO A 20 47.56 33.96 -44.35
N THR A 21 48.14 34.68 -43.38
CA THR A 21 48.55 36.08 -43.54
C THR A 21 50.07 36.15 -43.71
N SER A 22 50.54 36.94 -44.67
CA SER A 22 51.90 36.89 -45.24
C SER A 22 52.89 37.93 -44.68
N ALA A 23 54.20 37.60 -44.76
CA ALA A 23 55.36 38.53 -44.73
C ALA A 23 55.62 39.25 -43.37
N GLN A 24 56.81 39.72 -42.96
CA GLN A 24 58.21 39.81 -43.47
C GLN A 24 59.11 40.10 -42.21
N GLU A 25 60.45 39.99 -42.12
CA GLU A 25 61.58 39.53 -42.97
C GLU A 25 62.85 39.31 -42.07
N GLN A 26 63.94 38.74 -42.62
CA GLN A 26 65.34 38.74 -42.10
C GLN A 26 65.62 37.94 -40.80
N ASP A 27 66.81 37.37 -40.55
CA ASP A 27 68.14 37.58 -41.14
C ASP A 27 68.89 36.23 -41.38
N SER A 28 70.18 36.32 -41.73
CA SER A 28 70.96 35.45 -42.61
C SER A 28 71.92 34.44 -41.91
N ARG A 29 72.55 33.59 -42.74
CA ARG A 29 73.57 32.53 -42.46
C ARG A 29 72.96 31.18 -42.04
N GLU A 30 73.44 30.01 -42.47
CA GLU A 30 74.69 29.65 -43.17
C GLU A 30 74.53 28.27 -43.86
N LEU A 31 75.40 27.93 -44.84
CA LEU A 31 75.73 26.56 -45.34
C LEU A 31 74.56 25.73 -45.94
N ALA A 32 74.47 25.49 -47.27
CA ALA A 32 75.40 24.80 -48.18
C ALA A 32 75.61 23.29 -47.90
N ASP A 33 75.64 22.50 -48.97
CA ASP A 33 75.88 21.04 -49.07
C ASP A 33 74.87 20.05 -48.46
N SER A 34 73.93 19.57 -49.31
CA SER A 34 73.46 18.16 -49.34
C SER A 34 72.50 17.83 -50.51
N ALA A 35 72.45 18.64 -51.57
CA ALA A 35 71.47 18.58 -52.66
C ALA A 35 71.64 17.39 -53.66
N ALA A 36 72.10 16.22 -53.20
CA ALA A 36 72.36 15.04 -54.02
C ALA A 36 71.89 13.70 -53.41
N VAL A 37 71.14 13.73 -52.30
CA VAL A 37 70.67 12.51 -51.59
C VAL A 37 69.13 12.39 -51.54
N ALA A 38 68.39 13.40 -52.02
CA ALA A 38 66.93 13.45 -51.88
C ALA A 38 66.12 12.70 -52.99
N ASP A 39 66.70 12.48 -54.17
CA ASP A 39 65.95 11.98 -55.35
C ASP A 39 65.60 10.48 -55.30
N SER A 40 66.12 9.71 -54.34
CA SER A 40 65.83 8.27 -54.20
C SER A 40 64.72 7.94 -53.20
N VAL A 41 64.13 8.93 -52.52
CA VAL A 41 63.06 8.74 -51.52
C VAL A 41 61.68 9.19 -52.03
N ALA A 42 61.63 9.97 -53.12
CA ALA A 42 60.41 10.59 -53.63
C ALA A 42 59.44 9.64 -54.37
N ALA A 43 59.82 8.38 -54.64
CA ALA A 43 59.11 7.52 -55.59
C ALA A 43 57.98 6.65 -55.01
N ASP A 44 57.97 6.36 -53.70
CA ASP A 44 57.06 5.36 -53.08
C ASP A 44 56.09 5.92 -52.02
N ALA A 45 56.07 7.25 -51.82
CA ALA A 45 55.14 7.91 -50.91
C ALA A 45 53.77 8.23 -51.52
N ALA A 46 53.42 7.62 -52.67
CA ALA A 46 52.14 7.78 -53.36
C ALA A 46 51.00 6.96 -52.71
N ALA A 47 50.87 7.03 -51.38
CA ALA A 47 49.73 6.49 -50.65
C ALA A 47 48.52 7.44 -50.81
N GLU A 48 47.36 6.87 -51.12
CA GLU A 48 46.21 7.58 -51.68
C GLU A 48 45.69 8.78 -50.83
N PRO A 49 45.07 9.79 -51.46
CA PRO A 49 44.46 10.92 -50.76
C PRO A 49 43.08 10.54 -50.15
N TYR A 50 43.05 9.60 -49.21
CA TYR A 50 41.82 9.16 -48.52
C TYR A 50 41.27 10.21 -47.54
N ARG A 51 40.64 11.24 -48.13
CA ARG A 51 39.39 11.86 -47.66
C ARG A 51 39.39 12.31 -46.18
N SER A 52 39.98 13.48 -45.94
CA SER A 52 40.09 14.20 -44.63
C SER A 52 38.80 14.36 -43.82
N TRP A 53 37.64 14.05 -44.38
CA TRP A 53 36.31 14.13 -43.76
C TRP A 53 35.93 12.88 -42.94
N THR A 54 36.66 11.77 -43.12
CA THR A 54 36.41 10.51 -42.40
C THR A 54 36.44 10.62 -40.86
N PRO A 55 37.42 11.28 -40.20
CA PRO A 55 37.40 11.43 -38.74
C PRO A 55 36.22 12.29 -38.25
N PHE A 56 35.85 13.34 -39.00
CA PHE A 56 34.72 14.22 -38.65
C PHE A 56 33.37 13.50 -38.78
N LEU A 57 33.21 12.64 -39.78
CA LEU A 57 32.01 11.82 -39.95
C LEU A 57 31.90 10.78 -38.83
N LEU A 58 33.00 10.10 -38.49
CA LEU A 58 33.04 9.16 -37.36
C LEU A 58 32.74 9.84 -36.02
N LEU A 59 33.33 11.02 -35.77
CA LEU A 59 33.04 11.82 -34.57
C LEU A 59 31.56 12.25 -34.51
N SER A 60 30.99 12.66 -35.64
CA SER A 60 29.57 13.03 -35.74
C SER A 60 28.65 11.86 -35.43
N VAL A 61 28.93 10.67 -35.99
CA VAL A 61 28.18 9.43 -35.71
C VAL A 61 28.32 9.02 -34.24
N PHE A 62 29.52 9.13 -33.66
CA PHE A 62 29.76 8.82 -32.26
C PHE A 62 28.97 9.74 -31.32
N VAL A 63 28.98 11.07 -31.56
CA VAL A 63 28.18 12.04 -30.80
C VAL A 63 26.67 11.78 -30.97
N LEU A 64 26.22 11.44 -32.18
CA LEU A 64 24.82 11.07 -32.44
C LEU A 64 24.39 9.82 -31.66
N LEU A 65 25.23 8.78 -31.64
CA LEU A 65 25.00 7.54 -30.87
C LEU A 65 24.98 7.79 -29.36
N ILE A 66 25.74 8.76 -28.85
CA ILE A 66 25.65 9.18 -27.45
C ILE A 66 24.34 9.91 -27.15
N ILE A 67 23.86 10.79 -28.06
CA ILE A 67 22.69 11.64 -27.81
C ILE A 67 21.36 10.92 -28.03
N ILE A 68 21.25 10.03 -29.03
CA ILE A 68 20.01 9.32 -29.38
C ILE A 68 19.32 8.65 -28.17
N PRO A 69 20.03 7.90 -27.29
CA PRO A 69 19.43 7.29 -26.10
C PRO A 69 18.79 8.28 -25.12
N PHE A 70 19.25 9.53 -25.08
CA PHE A 70 18.70 10.57 -24.19
C PHE A 70 17.59 11.41 -24.84
N MET A 71 17.42 11.36 -26.17
CA MET A 71 16.37 12.11 -26.87
C MET A 71 14.95 11.87 -26.31
N PRO A 72 14.52 10.63 -25.98
CA PRO A 72 13.24 10.41 -25.31
C PRO A 72 13.11 11.14 -23.98
N GLY A 73 14.19 11.23 -23.19
CA GLY A 73 14.22 11.96 -21.92
C GLY A 73 14.09 13.48 -22.12
N PHE A 74 14.78 14.05 -23.12
CA PHE A 74 14.61 15.47 -23.46
C PHE A 74 13.22 15.80 -24.00
N ILE A 75 12.61 14.88 -24.76
CA ILE A 75 11.22 15.00 -25.23
C ILE A 75 10.26 14.96 -24.05
N GLU A 76 10.42 14.04 -23.09
CA GLU A 76 9.54 13.97 -21.91
C GLU A 76 9.71 15.19 -20.98
N VAL A 77 10.91 15.78 -20.87
CA VAL A 77 11.12 17.03 -20.10
C VAL A 77 10.46 18.25 -20.76
N THR A 78 10.36 18.28 -22.09
CA THR A 78 9.80 19.43 -22.85
C THR A 78 8.32 19.28 -23.16
N ILE A 79 7.86 18.06 -23.40
CA ILE A 79 6.47 17.68 -23.65
C ILE A 79 6.13 16.49 -22.73
N PRO A 80 6.01 16.71 -21.40
CA PRO A 80 5.71 15.62 -20.49
C PRO A 80 4.33 15.04 -20.82
N LYS A 81 4.33 13.75 -21.16
CA LYS A 81 3.16 12.92 -21.45
C LYS A 81 2.66 12.25 -20.18
N ASP A 82 3.55 11.93 -19.24
CA ASP A 82 3.21 11.25 -17.98
C ASP A 82 3.13 12.25 -16.80
N ARG A 83 2.29 13.29 -16.96
CA ARG A 83 2.09 14.37 -15.95
C ARG A 83 1.28 13.94 -14.73
N TYR A 84 0.58 12.81 -14.83
CA TYR A 84 -0.32 12.33 -13.80
C TYR A 84 0.26 11.06 -13.17
N PRO A 85 -0.01 10.79 -11.87
CA PRO A 85 0.36 9.51 -11.28
C PRO A 85 -0.24 8.38 -12.13
N LEU A 86 0.61 7.46 -12.62
CA LEU A 86 0.17 6.28 -13.35
C LEU A 86 -1.00 5.63 -12.60
N PRO A 87 -2.20 5.56 -13.20
CA PRO A 87 -3.35 5.04 -12.50
C PRO A 87 -3.10 3.57 -12.18
N VAL A 88 -2.97 3.24 -10.89
CA VAL A 88 -2.82 1.86 -10.46
C VAL A 88 -4.10 1.13 -10.85
N LYS A 89 -4.04 0.36 -11.93
CA LYS A 89 -5.16 -0.42 -12.48
C LYS A 89 -5.46 -1.62 -11.58
N ASN A 90 -5.96 -1.32 -10.38
CA ASN A 90 -6.26 -2.26 -9.30
C ASN A 90 -7.24 -3.37 -9.70
N THR A 91 -7.99 -3.19 -10.79
CA THR A 91 -9.02 -4.14 -11.26
C THR A 91 -8.48 -5.44 -11.86
N ARG A 92 -7.21 -5.54 -12.25
CA ARG A 92 -6.63 -6.79 -12.82
C ARG A 92 -5.55 -7.47 -11.97
N TYR A 93 -4.97 -6.78 -10.98
CA TYR A 93 -3.88 -7.32 -10.15
C TYR A 93 -4.19 -7.36 -8.64
N ALA A 94 -5.34 -6.86 -8.20
CA ALA A 94 -5.84 -7.17 -6.85
C ALA A 94 -6.20 -8.66 -6.78
N LYS A 95 -5.36 -9.47 -6.14
CA LYS A 95 -5.70 -10.86 -5.80
C LYS A 95 -7.01 -10.86 -5.01
N ASP A 96 -7.98 -11.68 -5.45
CA ASP A 96 -9.28 -11.82 -4.78
C ASP A 96 -9.07 -11.99 -3.26
N PRO A 97 -9.70 -11.15 -2.41
CA PRO A 97 -9.53 -11.23 -0.96
C PRO A 97 -9.86 -12.63 -0.41
N ARG A 98 -10.81 -13.29 -1.07
CA ARG A 98 -11.37 -14.61 -0.74
C ARG A 98 -10.72 -15.74 -1.55
N TYR A 99 -9.63 -15.47 -2.26
CA TYR A 99 -8.90 -16.45 -3.08
C TYR A 99 -8.64 -17.77 -2.34
N LEU A 100 -8.24 -17.70 -1.07
CA LEU A 100 -7.95 -18.90 -0.27
C LEU A 100 -9.21 -19.77 -0.09
N GLY A 101 -10.31 -19.20 0.41
CA GLY A 101 -11.57 -19.93 0.59
C GLY A 101 -12.19 -20.40 -0.73
N LYS A 102 -12.14 -19.58 -1.79
CA LYS A 102 -12.64 -19.97 -3.12
C LYS A 102 -11.81 -21.09 -3.76
N SER A 103 -10.48 -21.03 -3.64
CA SER A 103 -9.59 -22.09 -4.15
C SER A 103 -9.79 -23.41 -3.42
N ALA A 104 -9.98 -23.38 -2.09
CA ALA A 104 -10.24 -24.57 -1.29
C ALA A 104 -11.59 -25.21 -1.63
N ARG A 105 -12.66 -24.40 -1.74
CA ARG A 105 -13.97 -24.87 -2.22
C ARG A 105 -13.90 -25.46 -3.61
N ARG A 106 -13.14 -24.86 -4.53
CA ARG A 106 -12.96 -25.42 -5.88
C ARG A 106 -12.29 -26.79 -5.84
N ILE A 107 -11.22 -26.96 -5.06
CA ILE A 107 -10.56 -28.27 -4.89
C ILE A 107 -11.52 -29.31 -4.27
N LEU A 108 -12.37 -28.91 -3.32
CA LEU A 108 -13.41 -29.79 -2.79
C LEU A 108 -14.45 -30.16 -3.87
N ALA A 109 -14.97 -29.18 -4.61
CA ALA A 109 -15.93 -29.42 -5.69
C ALA A 109 -15.37 -30.33 -6.80
N GLU A 110 -14.12 -30.11 -7.21
CA GLU A 110 -13.39 -30.99 -8.14
C GLU A 110 -13.24 -32.43 -7.57
N ALA A 111 -12.96 -32.57 -6.26
CA ALA A 111 -12.86 -33.89 -5.60
C ALA A 111 -14.21 -34.61 -5.43
N LEU A 112 -15.33 -33.87 -5.44
CA LEU A 112 -16.69 -34.36 -5.33
C LEU A 112 -17.41 -34.52 -6.68
N GLU A 113 -16.81 -34.08 -7.79
CA GLU A 113 -17.46 -34.06 -9.10
C GLU A 113 -17.92 -35.46 -9.54
N GLY A 114 -19.19 -35.57 -9.94
CA GLY A 114 -19.82 -36.84 -10.32
C GLY A 114 -20.10 -37.82 -9.18
N LYS A 115 -19.87 -37.44 -7.91
CA LYS A 115 -20.11 -38.29 -6.74
C LYS A 115 -21.30 -37.77 -5.93
N ILE A 116 -22.18 -38.68 -5.54
CA ILE A 116 -23.13 -38.47 -4.45
C ILE A 116 -22.52 -39.20 -3.25
N LEU A 117 -22.12 -38.45 -2.22
CA LEU A 117 -21.59 -39.01 -0.99
C LEU A 117 -22.70 -39.05 0.06
N GLU A 118 -22.98 -40.24 0.59
CA GLU A 118 -23.77 -40.43 1.81
C GLU A 118 -22.96 -39.96 3.03
N ASP A 119 -23.64 -39.78 4.17
CA ASP A 119 -22.95 -39.44 5.43
C ASP A 119 -22.00 -40.56 5.86
N GLY A 120 -20.79 -40.19 6.31
CA GLY A 120 -19.72 -41.13 6.65
C GLY A 120 -18.35 -40.72 6.11
N GLN A 121 -17.40 -41.65 6.13
CA GLN A 121 -16.00 -41.41 5.77
C GLN A 121 -15.72 -41.84 4.32
N HIS A 122 -15.15 -40.95 3.53
CA HIS A 122 -14.84 -41.17 2.12
C HIS A 122 -13.39 -40.86 1.82
N ALA A 123 -12.71 -41.76 1.11
CA ALA A 123 -11.39 -41.48 0.55
C ALA A 123 -11.55 -40.56 -0.67
N VAL A 124 -10.93 -39.37 -0.63
CA VAL A 124 -10.98 -38.40 -1.73
C VAL A 124 -9.59 -37.95 -2.15
N LEU A 125 -9.42 -37.79 -3.45
CA LEU A 125 -8.24 -37.14 -4.02
C LEU A 125 -8.50 -35.63 -4.12
N MET A 126 -7.93 -34.87 -3.19
CA MET A 126 -7.85 -33.41 -3.28
C MET A 126 -6.49 -33.05 -3.92
N SER A 127 -5.69 -32.16 -3.32
CA SER A 127 -4.28 -31.98 -3.71
C SER A 127 -3.38 -33.20 -3.42
N LYS A 128 -3.92 -34.20 -2.72
CA LYS A 128 -3.40 -35.53 -2.40
C LYS A 128 -4.55 -36.37 -1.83
N GLU A 129 -4.32 -37.63 -1.55
CA GLU A 129 -5.28 -38.47 -0.82
C GLU A 129 -5.52 -37.94 0.59
N GLU A 130 -6.80 -37.79 0.95
CA GLU A 130 -7.29 -37.37 2.27
C GLU A 130 -8.59 -38.13 2.59
N THR A 131 -8.86 -38.33 3.89
CA THR A 131 -10.17 -38.80 4.37
C THR A 131 -11.09 -37.61 4.58
N LEU A 132 -12.27 -37.66 3.97
CA LEU A 132 -13.34 -36.69 4.09
C LEU A 132 -14.48 -37.30 4.92
N ASP A 133 -14.76 -36.71 6.08
CA ASP A 133 -15.98 -37.00 6.83
C ASP A 133 -17.10 -36.11 6.30
N VAL A 134 -18.16 -36.74 5.77
CA VAL A 134 -19.36 -36.08 5.25
C VAL A 134 -20.47 -36.21 6.28
N SER A 135 -21.16 -35.09 6.57
CA SER A 135 -22.34 -35.07 7.43
C SER A 135 -23.32 -34.00 6.94
N ASP A 136 -24.63 -34.19 7.16
CA ASP A 136 -25.58 -33.09 7.03
C ASP A 136 -25.36 -32.04 8.14
N GLN A 137 -25.30 -32.47 9.40
CA GLN A 137 -25.13 -31.62 10.58
C GLN A 137 -24.00 -32.16 11.47
N MET A 138 -23.19 -31.28 12.07
CA MET A 138 -22.08 -31.69 12.94
C MET A 138 -22.13 -30.98 14.29
N VAL A 139 -22.23 -31.75 15.38
CA VAL A 139 -22.07 -31.26 16.76
C VAL A 139 -20.81 -31.87 17.37
N VAL A 140 -19.86 -31.04 17.77
CA VAL A 140 -18.54 -31.48 18.26
C VAL A 140 -18.40 -31.20 19.76
N PRO A 141 -18.21 -32.23 20.62
CA PRO A 141 -18.19 -32.09 22.07
C PRO A 141 -16.90 -31.44 22.61
N ILE A 142 -16.90 -31.13 23.91
CA ILE A 142 -15.82 -30.37 24.56
C ILE A 142 -14.45 -31.07 24.44
N ASN A 143 -13.41 -30.31 24.10
CA ASN A 143 -12.02 -30.77 23.92
C ASN A 143 -11.78 -31.86 22.85
N GLU A 144 -12.76 -32.16 21.99
CA GLU A 144 -12.66 -33.19 20.96
C GLU A 144 -11.57 -32.88 19.90
N ARG A 145 -11.06 -33.94 19.24
CA ARG A 145 -10.09 -33.81 18.16
C ARG A 145 -10.61 -34.41 16.87
N VAL A 146 -10.62 -33.59 15.83
CA VAL A 146 -11.10 -33.93 14.51
C VAL A 146 -9.90 -33.96 13.56
N GLU A 147 -9.53 -35.17 13.13
CA GLU A 147 -8.28 -35.46 12.39
C GLU A 147 -8.46 -35.49 10.86
N ASN A 148 -9.68 -35.66 10.37
CA ASN A 148 -10.04 -35.74 8.95
C ASN A 148 -10.55 -34.40 8.40
N VAL A 149 -10.57 -34.26 7.07
CA VAL A 149 -11.24 -33.12 6.42
C VAL A 149 -12.73 -33.23 6.69
N GLN A 150 -13.39 -32.13 7.06
CA GLN A 150 -14.82 -32.12 7.37
C GLN A 150 -15.59 -31.43 6.25
N TYR A 151 -16.66 -32.07 5.76
CA TYR A 151 -17.67 -31.45 4.89
C TYR A 151 -19.05 -31.60 5.54
N VAL A 152 -19.48 -30.51 6.16
CA VAL A 152 -20.79 -30.37 6.80
C VAL A 152 -21.71 -29.65 5.81
N ARG A 153 -22.79 -30.30 5.37
CA ARG A 153 -23.66 -29.74 4.32
C ARG A 153 -24.52 -28.58 4.84
N ASP A 154 -25.01 -28.68 6.06
CA ASP A 154 -25.72 -27.63 6.78
C ASP A 154 -24.83 -27.02 7.89
N ASP A 155 -25.31 -26.98 9.14
CA ASP A 155 -24.72 -26.23 10.25
C ASP A 155 -23.68 -27.05 11.04
N LEU A 156 -22.61 -26.36 11.46
CA LEU A 156 -21.57 -26.86 12.37
C LEU A 156 -21.70 -26.16 13.72
N GLN A 157 -21.83 -26.92 14.81
CA GLN A 157 -21.75 -26.41 16.18
C GLN A 157 -20.63 -27.12 16.94
N THR A 158 -19.78 -26.37 17.64
CA THR A 158 -18.73 -26.94 18.49
C THR A 158 -18.78 -26.37 19.89
N GLU A 159 -18.53 -27.24 20.86
CA GLU A 159 -18.21 -26.85 22.22
C GLU A 159 -16.79 -26.25 22.33
N ALA A 160 -16.39 -25.91 23.55
CA ALA A 160 -15.09 -25.31 23.82
C ALA A 160 -13.91 -26.28 23.66
N GLY A 161 -12.73 -25.75 23.29
CA GLY A 161 -11.45 -26.46 23.27
C GLY A 161 -11.22 -27.43 22.10
N VAL A 162 -12.18 -27.51 21.18
CA VAL A 162 -12.17 -28.42 20.01
C VAL A 162 -10.99 -28.14 19.08
N ARG A 163 -10.46 -29.19 18.43
CA ARG A 163 -9.32 -29.07 17.50
C ARG A 163 -9.60 -29.74 16.16
N PHE A 164 -9.64 -28.95 15.09
CA PHE A 164 -9.65 -29.43 13.71
C PHE A 164 -8.23 -29.35 13.13
N ASN A 165 -7.61 -30.51 12.93
CA ASN A 165 -6.24 -30.61 12.40
C ASN A 165 -6.18 -30.53 10.86
N LYS A 166 -7.33 -30.61 10.19
CA LYS A 166 -7.54 -30.48 8.75
C LYS A 166 -8.54 -29.38 8.40
N GLU A 167 -8.75 -29.22 7.10
CA GLU A 167 -9.67 -28.28 6.47
C GLU A 167 -11.13 -28.57 6.86
N VAL A 168 -11.89 -27.52 7.19
CA VAL A 168 -13.32 -27.60 7.53
C VAL A 168 -14.14 -26.80 6.52
N PHE A 169 -15.17 -27.44 5.96
CA PHE A 169 -16.12 -26.87 5.00
C PHE A 169 -17.53 -27.00 5.57
N VAL A 170 -18.30 -25.90 5.53
CA VAL A 170 -19.65 -25.81 6.11
C VAL A 170 -20.58 -25.08 5.14
N GLY A 171 -21.63 -25.74 4.64
CA GLY A 171 -22.60 -25.12 3.71
C GLY A 171 -23.62 -24.21 4.43
N GLY A 172 -23.94 -24.53 5.68
CA GLY A 172 -24.71 -23.68 6.59
C GLY A 172 -23.83 -22.74 7.40
N LYS A 173 -24.26 -22.45 8.62
CA LYS A 173 -23.59 -21.60 9.61
C LYS A 173 -22.58 -22.39 10.45
N ALA A 174 -21.54 -21.72 10.93
CA ALA A 174 -20.57 -22.31 11.85
C ALA A 174 -20.54 -21.57 13.19
N HIS A 175 -20.88 -22.26 14.28
CA HIS A 175 -20.63 -21.83 15.65
C HIS A 175 -19.43 -22.58 16.23
N ILE A 176 -18.33 -21.87 16.45
CA ILE A 176 -17.08 -22.42 16.98
C ILE A 176 -16.94 -21.99 18.44
N GLY A 177 -17.01 -22.96 19.37
CA GLY A 177 -16.85 -22.71 20.81
C GLY A 177 -15.46 -22.17 21.19
N ALA A 178 -15.38 -21.53 22.36
CA ALA A 178 -14.18 -20.83 22.84
C ALA A 178 -12.94 -21.73 22.98
N LYS A 179 -11.74 -21.14 22.91
CA LYS A 179 -10.42 -21.79 23.06
C LYS A 179 -10.13 -22.89 22.03
N SER A 180 -10.93 -22.95 20.97
CA SER A 180 -10.81 -23.96 19.90
C SER A 180 -9.65 -23.64 18.94
N ARG A 181 -9.25 -24.63 18.15
CA ARG A 181 -8.18 -24.51 17.16
C ARG A 181 -8.62 -25.08 15.82
N LEU A 182 -8.48 -24.28 14.77
CA LEU A 182 -8.82 -24.66 13.40
C LEU A 182 -7.61 -24.47 12.51
N ARG A 183 -7.38 -25.42 11.59
CA ARG A 183 -6.42 -25.22 10.51
C ARG A 183 -6.91 -24.14 9.55
N THR A 184 -8.11 -24.34 9.01
CA THR A 184 -8.86 -23.44 8.12
C THR A 184 -10.36 -23.65 8.32
N LEU A 185 -11.17 -22.67 7.95
CA LEU A 185 -12.63 -22.80 7.87
C LEU A 185 -13.16 -22.05 6.63
N ALA A 186 -13.90 -22.75 5.80
CA ALA A 186 -14.71 -22.21 4.71
C ALA A 186 -16.19 -22.41 5.05
N CYS A 187 -16.97 -21.33 5.12
CA CYS A 187 -18.38 -21.37 5.51
C CYS A 187 -19.25 -20.58 4.52
N ASP A 188 -20.37 -21.14 4.06
CA ASP A 188 -21.28 -20.47 3.13
C ASP A 188 -22.43 -19.73 3.85
N GLY A 189 -22.62 -20.00 5.14
CA GLY A 189 -23.38 -19.18 6.07
C GLY A 189 -22.53 -18.16 6.82
N ALA A 190 -23.02 -17.78 8.01
CA ALA A 190 -22.32 -16.90 8.96
C ALA A 190 -21.45 -17.70 9.93
N VAL A 191 -20.36 -17.09 10.40
CA VAL A 191 -19.42 -17.71 11.36
C VAL A 191 -19.43 -16.93 12.67
N THR A 192 -19.64 -17.64 13.78
CA THR A 192 -19.41 -17.12 15.14
C THR A 192 -18.23 -17.86 15.76
N MET A 193 -17.24 -17.13 16.26
CA MET A 193 -16.11 -17.70 17.00
C MET A 193 -16.12 -17.25 18.46
N GLY A 194 -16.12 -18.21 19.39
CA GLY A 194 -15.92 -17.95 20.81
C GLY A 194 -14.50 -17.48 21.14
N GLU A 195 -14.34 -16.90 22.32
CA GLU A 195 -13.10 -16.26 22.79
C GLU A 195 -11.86 -17.17 22.73
N GLU A 196 -10.68 -16.56 22.61
CA GLU A 196 -9.35 -17.22 22.62
C GLU A 196 -9.16 -18.30 21.54
N THR A 197 -10.05 -18.36 20.55
CA THR A 197 -10.00 -19.32 19.43
C THR A 197 -8.91 -18.94 18.43
N ARG A 198 -8.26 -19.97 17.84
CA ARG A 198 -7.16 -19.78 16.89
C ARG A 198 -7.42 -20.47 15.54
N VAL A 199 -7.41 -19.68 14.47
CA VAL A 199 -7.26 -20.15 13.10
C VAL A 199 -5.78 -20.13 12.73
N ALA A 200 -5.25 -21.24 12.22
CA ALA A 200 -3.83 -21.35 11.90
C ALA A 200 -3.47 -20.70 10.55
N ARG A 201 -4.32 -20.90 9.53
CA ARG A 201 -4.07 -20.42 8.16
C ARG A 201 -5.07 -19.35 7.75
N TRP A 202 -6.32 -19.70 7.48
CA TRP A 202 -7.31 -18.75 6.98
C TRP A 202 -8.75 -19.10 7.33
N LEU A 203 -9.59 -18.08 7.37
CA LEU A 203 -11.03 -18.12 7.58
C LEU A 203 -11.71 -17.40 6.42
N ASP A 204 -12.73 -18.02 5.82
CA ASP A 204 -13.51 -17.41 4.75
C ASP A 204 -14.99 -17.71 4.93
N ALA A 205 -15.83 -16.67 4.91
CA ALA A 205 -17.29 -16.80 4.98
C ALA A 205 -17.97 -16.05 3.82
N GLU A 206 -19.07 -16.59 3.29
CA GLU A 206 -20.01 -15.82 2.47
C GLU A 206 -20.88 -14.90 3.35
N GLY A 207 -21.28 -15.36 4.54
CA GLY A 207 -21.99 -14.60 5.57
C GLY A 207 -21.08 -13.71 6.43
N GLU A 208 -21.64 -13.06 7.45
CA GLU A 208 -20.87 -12.26 8.41
C GLU A 208 -19.98 -13.15 9.30
N ILE A 209 -18.81 -12.62 9.70
CA ILE A 209 -17.93 -13.25 10.69
C ILE A 209 -17.97 -12.43 11.99
N THR A 210 -18.41 -13.03 13.09
CA THR A 210 -18.31 -12.48 14.44
C THR A 210 -17.18 -13.19 15.20
N VAL A 211 -16.22 -12.43 15.71
CA VAL A 211 -15.00 -12.95 16.34
C VAL A 211 -14.93 -12.53 17.81
N GLY A 212 -14.94 -13.48 18.72
CA GLY A 212 -14.79 -13.24 20.16
C GLY A 212 -13.41 -12.71 20.57
N ASP A 213 -13.33 -12.31 21.83
CA ASP A 213 -12.15 -11.72 22.45
C ASP A 213 -10.88 -12.59 22.35
N GLY A 214 -9.71 -11.98 22.20
CA GLY A 214 -8.41 -12.67 22.26
C GLY A 214 -8.10 -13.65 21.12
N CYS A 215 -8.98 -13.78 20.11
CA CYS A 215 -8.79 -14.71 19.01
C CYS A 215 -7.55 -14.39 18.15
N ASN A 216 -7.06 -15.41 17.44
CA ASN A 216 -6.01 -15.24 16.43
C ASN A 216 -6.50 -15.79 15.08
N LEU A 217 -6.64 -14.90 14.11
CA LEU A 217 -7.23 -15.19 12.78
C LEU A 217 -6.21 -15.69 11.74
N GLY A 218 -4.97 -15.97 12.16
CA GLY A 218 -3.94 -16.53 11.31
C GLY A 218 -3.46 -15.58 10.21
N VAL A 219 -3.38 -16.09 8.98
CA VAL A 219 -2.85 -15.36 7.81
C VAL A 219 -3.91 -14.48 7.16
N SER A 220 -5.18 -14.89 7.15
CA SER A 220 -6.26 -14.16 6.48
C SER A 220 -7.65 -14.51 7.01
N ALA A 221 -8.46 -13.52 7.36
CA ALA A 221 -9.92 -13.67 7.50
C ALA A 221 -10.64 -12.82 6.45
N ALA A 222 -11.67 -13.35 5.80
CA ALA A 222 -12.40 -12.64 4.75
C ALA A 222 -13.91 -12.92 4.78
N SER A 223 -14.71 -11.87 4.70
CA SER A 223 -16.15 -11.93 4.43
C SER A 223 -16.59 -10.75 3.56
N PRO A 224 -17.47 -10.93 2.56
CA PRO A 224 -18.04 -9.82 1.81
C PRO A 224 -19.15 -9.09 2.58
N ARG A 225 -19.72 -9.72 3.62
CA ARG A 225 -20.82 -9.19 4.45
C ARG A 225 -20.34 -8.42 5.68
N GLY A 226 -19.14 -8.73 6.18
CA GLY A 226 -18.51 -7.99 7.26
C GLY A 226 -17.71 -8.88 8.23
N ILE A 227 -16.83 -8.24 8.99
CA ILE A 227 -16.09 -8.89 10.09
C ILE A 227 -16.19 -8.03 11.34
N SER A 228 -16.93 -8.53 12.33
CA SER A 228 -17.10 -7.91 13.65
C SER A 228 -16.07 -8.51 14.63
N LEU A 229 -15.08 -7.70 15.04
CA LEU A 229 -13.95 -8.14 15.88
C LEU A 229 -14.16 -7.83 17.37
N GLY A 230 -13.79 -8.77 18.24
CA GLY A 230 -13.63 -8.59 19.69
C GLY A 230 -12.35 -7.85 20.09
N ASP A 231 -12.17 -7.61 21.39
CA ASP A 231 -10.95 -7.02 21.93
C ASP A 231 -9.77 -8.00 21.84
N ARG A 232 -8.53 -7.48 21.81
CA ARG A 232 -7.28 -8.27 21.79
C ARG A 232 -7.10 -9.23 20.61
N VAL A 233 -8.01 -9.23 19.61
CA VAL A 233 -7.93 -10.08 18.42
C VAL A 233 -6.65 -9.78 17.63
N GLN A 234 -5.98 -10.82 17.15
CA GLN A 234 -4.74 -10.77 16.37
C GLN A 234 -4.96 -11.23 14.93
N PHE A 235 -4.38 -10.52 13.97
CA PHE A 235 -4.55 -10.79 12.53
C PHE A 235 -3.29 -10.43 11.71
N LYS A 236 -3.28 -10.89 10.46
CA LYS A 236 -2.33 -10.48 9.41
C LYS A 236 -3.03 -9.79 8.24
N ARG A 237 -4.14 -10.38 7.78
CA ARG A 237 -5.00 -9.85 6.72
C ARG A 237 -6.47 -9.97 7.13
N LEU A 238 -7.21 -8.90 6.90
CA LEU A 238 -8.66 -8.87 7.00
C LEU A 238 -9.24 -8.35 5.69
N PHE A 239 -10.39 -8.87 5.29
CA PHE A 239 -11.26 -8.27 4.29
C PHE A 239 -12.70 -8.29 4.78
N GLY A 240 -13.29 -7.12 4.94
CA GLY A 240 -14.67 -6.97 5.40
C GLY A 240 -15.28 -5.69 4.84
N ASN A 241 -16.57 -5.72 4.52
CA ASN A 241 -17.33 -4.54 4.10
C ASN A 241 -18.55 -4.34 5.03
N PRO A 242 -18.35 -3.81 6.26
CA PRO A 242 -17.09 -3.34 6.87
C PRO A 242 -16.34 -4.39 7.71
N VAL A 243 -15.09 -4.07 8.08
CA VAL A 243 -14.44 -4.60 9.29
C VAL A 243 -14.73 -3.63 10.44
N THR A 244 -15.24 -4.13 11.56
CA THR A 244 -15.61 -3.34 12.75
C THR A 244 -14.93 -3.88 14.01
N THR A 245 -14.85 -3.03 15.05
CA THR A 245 -14.28 -3.37 16.37
C THR A 245 -15.32 -3.16 17.49
N PRO A 246 -15.04 -3.56 18.76
CA PRO A 246 -16.01 -3.45 19.84
C PRO A 246 -16.47 -2.01 20.06
N ASP A 247 -17.67 -1.82 20.60
CA ASP A 247 -18.31 -0.51 20.77
C ASP A 247 -18.58 0.24 19.43
N TYR A 248 -18.56 -0.46 18.28
CA TYR A 248 -18.98 0.13 17.00
C TYR A 248 -20.47 0.46 17.01
N ILE A 249 -20.76 1.73 17.25
CA ILE A 249 -22.08 2.31 16.99
C ILE A 249 -22.13 2.63 15.50
N GLY A 250 -22.93 1.86 14.77
CA GLY A 250 -23.31 2.16 13.39
C GLY A 250 -24.02 3.50 13.35
N ARG A 251 -23.29 4.56 13.00
CA ARG A 251 -23.91 5.84 12.64
C ARG A 251 -24.61 5.63 11.31
N GLU A 252 -25.95 5.59 11.34
CA GLU A 252 -26.80 5.67 10.15
C GLU A 252 -26.25 6.69 9.17
N ASN A 253 -25.96 6.25 7.94
CA ASN A 253 -25.90 6.98 6.66
C ASN A 253 -25.35 8.42 6.63
N THR A 254 -24.63 8.83 7.67
CA THR A 254 -24.08 10.16 7.81
C THR A 254 -22.79 10.15 7.02
N GLN A 255 -22.92 10.42 5.71
CA GLN A 255 -21.81 10.87 4.88
C GLN A 255 -21.00 11.88 5.72
N PRO A 256 -19.68 11.68 5.90
CA PRO A 256 -18.89 12.65 6.66
C PRO A 256 -19.05 14.00 5.96
N SER A 257 -19.69 14.94 6.66
CA SER A 257 -20.24 16.13 6.01
C SER A 257 -19.10 16.89 5.34
N THR A 258 -19.21 17.08 4.02
CA THR A 258 -18.34 17.99 3.26
C THR A 258 -18.48 19.42 3.77
N GLU A 259 -19.56 19.72 4.48
CA GLU A 259 -19.75 20.91 5.31
C GLU A 259 -19.04 20.79 6.68
N PRO A 260 -18.45 21.88 7.20
CA PRO A 260 -17.91 21.92 8.55
C PRO A 260 -19.01 21.70 9.61
N PRO A 261 -18.66 21.25 10.83
CA PRO A 261 -19.62 21.15 11.93
C PRO A 261 -20.32 22.50 12.16
N ARG A 262 -21.65 22.53 12.34
CA ARG A 262 -22.35 23.77 12.71
C ARG A 262 -21.78 24.31 14.02
N GLY A 263 -21.19 25.50 13.97
CA GLY A 263 -20.48 26.12 15.10
C GLY A 263 -18.95 26.03 15.04
N ALA A 264 -18.36 25.28 14.09
CA ALA A 264 -16.95 25.42 13.77
C ALA A 264 -16.69 26.83 13.21
N LYS A 265 -15.65 27.51 13.73
CA LYS A 265 -15.18 28.76 13.15
C LYS A 265 -14.83 28.51 11.69
N ILE A 266 -15.34 29.34 10.79
CA ILE A 266 -15.00 29.29 9.35
C ILE A 266 -13.47 29.32 9.25
N PRO A 267 -12.81 28.40 8.52
CA PRO A 267 -11.36 28.44 8.37
C PRO A 267 -10.95 29.79 7.80
N ASN A 268 -10.21 30.57 8.59
CA ASN A 268 -9.71 31.91 8.23
C ASN A 268 -8.75 31.92 7.02
N LYS A 269 -8.52 30.76 6.39
CA LYS A 269 -7.62 30.58 5.25
C LYS A 269 -7.98 29.31 4.47
N ILE A 270 -8.95 29.39 3.57
CA ILE A 270 -9.10 28.37 2.52
C ILE A 270 -7.93 28.57 1.55
N ARG A 271 -6.93 27.70 1.60
CA ARG A 271 -5.76 27.78 0.71
C ARG A 271 -6.00 26.88 -0.50
N THR A 272 -6.92 27.27 -1.38
CA THR A 272 -7.14 26.58 -2.66
C THR A 272 -5.91 26.77 -3.55
N ILE A 273 -5.14 25.70 -3.76
CA ILE A 273 -4.05 25.67 -4.74
C ILE A 273 -4.42 24.67 -5.83
N LYS A 274 -5.22 25.13 -6.80
CA LYS A 274 -5.68 24.28 -7.91
C LYS A 274 -4.50 23.70 -8.69
N ASP A 275 -4.61 22.41 -8.99
CA ASP A 275 -3.82 21.65 -9.97
C ASP A 275 -2.29 21.60 -9.79
N THR A 276 -1.75 22.00 -8.63
CA THR A 276 -0.31 21.82 -8.34
C THR A 276 -0.04 20.85 -7.20
N LEU A 277 0.92 19.95 -7.44
CA LEU A 277 1.59 19.15 -6.42
C LEU A 277 2.34 20.07 -5.46
N ASP A 278 1.89 20.20 -4.20
CA ASP A 278 2.55 21.07 -3.23
C ASP A 278 3.71 20.33 -2.52
N LEU A 279 4.94 20.73 -2.83
CA LEU A 279 6.18 20.09 -2.34
C LEU A 279 6.72 20.80 -1.09
N HIS A 280 6.42 20.24 0.07
CA HIS A 280 6.93 20.71 1.35
C HIS A 280 8.28 20.06 1.67
N ARG A 281 9.35 20.86 1.70
CA ARG A 281 10.72 20.39 2.04
C ARG A 281 10.95 20.15 3.54
N ARG A 282 9.98 20.49 4.38
CA ARG A 282 10.01 20.35 5.85
C ARG A 282 8.69 19.73 6.32
N ASN A 283 8.46 19.70 7.64
CA ASN A 283 7.19 19.33 8.22
C ASN A 283 6.08 20.32 7.79
N LEU A 284 4.87 19.80 7.63
CA LEU A 284 3.66 20.57 7.32
C LEU A 284 2.60 20.31 8.39
N THR A 285 1.99 21.37 8.89
CA THR A 285 0.82 21.31 9.77
C THR A 285 -0.34 22.02 9.09
N LEU A 286 -1.47 21.33 8.90
CA LEU A 286 -2.76 21.97 8.65
C LEU A 286 -3.33 22.35 10.02
N ALA A 287 -3.61 23.63 10.23
CA ALA A 287 -4.08 24.17 11.51
C ALA A 287 -5.51 23.72 11.85
N GLU A 288 -5.95 23.96 13.10
CA GLU A 288 -7.28 23.58 13.58
C GLU A 288 -8.39 24.14 12.65
N GLY A 289 -9.24 23.25 12.14
CA GLY A 289 -10.29 23.56 11.18
C GLY A 289 -9.84 23.99 9.77
N GLU A 290 -8.53 24.10 9.47
CA GLU A 290 -8.03 24.54 8.17
C GLU A 290 -8.47 23.58 7.05
N GLU A 291 -8.85 24.14 5.89
CA GLU A 291 -9.22 23.38 4.70
C GLU A 291 -8.24 23.65 3.55
N LEU A 292 -7.57 22.58 3.11
CA LEU A 292 -6.54 22.59 2.07
C LEU A 292 -6.97 21.69 0.91
N GLU A 293 -7.09 22.27 -0.28
CA GLU A 293 -7.38 21.55 -1.52
C GLU A 293 -6.12 21.50 -2.38
N ALA A 294 -5.35 20.42 -2.22
CA ALA A 294 -4.11 20.14 -2.92
C ALA A 294 -3.70 18.66 -2.76
N ASN A 295 -2.90 18.14 -3.68
CA ASN A 295 -2.14 16.90 -3.48
C ASN A 295 -0.76 17.23 -2.91
N LEU A 296 -0.37 16.58 -1.81
CA LEU A 296 0.80 16.96 -1.02
C LEU A 296 1.96 15.98 -1.19
N VAL A 297 3.19 16.52 -1.30
CA VAL A 297 4.43 15.76 -1.07
C VAL A 297 5.19 16.42 0.06
N VAL A 298 5.22 15.78 1.22
CA VAL A 298 5.86 16.29 2.44
C VAL A 298 7.14 15.50 2.72
N LYS A 299 8.29 16.19 2.73
CA LYS A 299 9.60 15.58 3.01
C LYS A 299 9.87 15.36 4.50
N GLY A 300 9.18 16.12 5.36
CA GLY A 300 9.14 15.87 6.80
C GLY A 300 7.85 15.16 7.23
N ASP A 301 7.40 15.45 8.44
CA ASP A 301 6.11 14.96 8.98
C ASP A 301 4.91 15.78 8.49
N LEU A 302 3.75 15.13 8.39
CA LEU A 302 2.45 15.78 8.17
C LEU A 302 1.58 15.71 9.42
N THR A 303 1.15 16.85 9.94
CA THR A 303 0.13 16.94 10.99
C THR A 303 -1.13 17.59 10.45
N CYS A 304 -2.29 16.97 10.66
CA CYS A 304 -3.59 17.57 10.43
C CYS A 304 -4.24 17.80 11.80
N ASP A 305 -4.37 19.06 12.22
CA ASP A 305 -4.92 19.40 13.54
C ASP A 305 -6.43 19.15 13.64
N GLU A 306 -7.02 19.37 14.82
CA GLU A 306 -8.41 18.99 15.08
C GLU A 306 -9.38 19.63 14.08
N GLY A 307 -10.27 18.80 13.50
CA GLY A 307 -11.26 19.23 12.50
C GLY A 307 -10.71 19.68 11.14
N SER A 308 -9.39 19.70 10.93
CA SER A 308 -8.77 20.09 9.65
C SER A 308 -9.12 19.13 8.51
N ARG A 309 -9.09 19.64 7.27
CA ARG A 309 -9.61 18.97 6.07
C ARG A 309 -8.60 19.03 4.92
N LEU A 310 -8.13 17.87 4.48
CA LEU A 310 -7.34 17.72 3.26
C LEU A 310 -8.20 17.16 2.12
N ARG A 311 -8.54 18.01 1.14
CA ARG A 311 -9.18 17.62 -0.12
C ARG A 311 -8.13 17.19 -1.16
N GLY A 312 -7.48 16.07 -0.88
CA GLY A 312 -6.47 15.49 -1.76
C GLY A 312 -5.75 14.32 -1.11
N SER A 313 -4.76 13.78 -1.83
CA SER A 313 -3.88 12.71 -1.34
C SER A 313 -2.57 13.29 -0.79
N ALA A 314 -1.94 12.61 0.16
CA ALA A 314 -0.67 12.98 0.76
C ALA A 314 0.37 11.86 0.63
N LYS A 315 1.56 12.20 0.09
CA LYS A 315 2.76 11.38 0.17
C LYS A 315 3.74 12.02 1.16
N VAL A 316 4.08 11.29 2.22
CA VAL A 316 4.84 11.80 3.36
C VAL A 316 6.08 10.93 3.58
N TYR A 317 7.25 11.54 3.69
CA TYR A 317 8.50 10.84 3.99
C TYR A 317 8.73 10.67 5.51
N GLY A 318 8.19 11.59 6.32
CA GLY A 318 8.09 11.41 7.77
C GLY A 318 6.86 10.61 8.20
N SER A 319 6.39 10.91 9.40
CA SER A 319 5.15 10.39 9.98
C SER A 319 3.92 11.21 9.55
N THR A 320 2.74 10.60 9.59
CA THR A 320 1.45 11.32 9.42
C THR A 320 0.61 11.21 10.68
N VAL A 321 0.16 12.33 11.21
CA VAL A 321 -0.75 12.39 12.37
C VAL A 321 -2.00 13.17 11.99
N LEU A 322 -3.14 12.47 11.94
CA LEU A 322 -4.45 13.10 11.91
C LEU A 322 -4.92 13.23 13.37
N LYS A 323 -5.21 14.45 13.84
CA LYS A 323 -5.78 14.67 15.17
C LYS A 323 -7.29 14.38 15.17
N LYS A 324 -7.95 14.64 16.29
CA LYS A 324 -9.38 14.38 16.50
C LYS A 324 -10.24 15.02 15.41
N ASN A 325 -11.18 14.26 14.86
CA ASN A 325 -12.11 14.70 13.80
C ASN A 325 -11.46 15.26 12.51
N ALA A 326 -10.14 15.12 12.31
CA ALA A 326 -9.48 15.54 11.07
C ALA A 326 -9.91 14.62 9.91
N MET A 327 -9.92 15.15 8.69
CA MET A 327 -10.47 14.47 7.51
C MET A 327 -9.51 14.53 6.32
N VAL A 328 -9.25 13.38 5.70
CA VAL A 328 -8.51 13.27 4.43
C VAL A 328 -9.40 12.60 3.39
N MET A 329 -9.65 13.28 2.27
CA MET A 329 -10.52 12.77 1.21
C MET A 329 -9.80 11.86 0.21
N GLY A 330 -8.48 12.01 0.06
CA GLY A 330 -7.64 11.15 -0.78
C GLY A 330 -6.87 10.09 0.01
N ASP A 331 -5.84 9.55 -0.64
CA ASP A 331 -4.96 8.51 -0.10
C ASP A 331 -3.85 9.09 0.78
N ILE A 332 -3.40 8.31 1.77
CA ILE A 332 -2.25 8.62 2.61
C ILE A 332 -1.17 7.57 2.36
N PHE A 333 -0.02 8.00 1.86
CA PHE A 333 1.21 7.21 1.80
C PHE A 333 2.22 7.81 2.77
N SER A 334 2.78 7.01 3.66
CA SER A 334 3.85 7.44 4.58
C SER A 334 5.00 6.44 4.63
N GLU A 335 6.24 6.93 4.63
CA GLU A 335 7.40 6.09 4.94
C GLU A 335 7.51 5.88 6.46
N GLY A 336 7.17 6.89 7.27
CA GLY A 336 6.97 6.77 8.71
C GLY A 336 5.58 6.25 9.12
N PRO A 337 5.32 6.17 10.44
CA PRO A 337 4.06 5.68 10.98
C PRO A 337 2.89 6.63 10.70
N VAL A 338 1.68 6.07 10.61
CA VAL A 338 0.42 6.83 10.45
C VAL A 338 -0.44 6.67 11.70
N THR A 339 -0.88 7.79 12.29
CA THR A 339 -1.86 7.80 13.39
C THR A 339 -3.13 8.50 12.93
N VAL A 340 -4.25 7.78 12.91
CA VAL A 340 -5.59 8.30 12.63
C VAL A 340 -6.28 8.57 13.97
N GLY A 341 -6.52 9.85 14.25
CA GLY A 341 -7.04 10.35 15.52
C GLY A 341 -8.48 9.96 15.84
N LYS A 342 -8.93 10.34 17.04
CA LYS A 342 -10.27 10.00 17.53
C LYS A 342 -11.35 10.61 16.64
N GLY A 343 -12.25 9.80 16.09
CA GLY A 343 -13.27 10.27 15.15
C GLY A 343 -12.74 10.76 13.79
N ALA A 344 -11.44 10.62 13.50
CA ALA A 344 -10.86 11.08 12.23
C ALA A 344 -11.27 10.17 11.06
N VAL A 345 -11.35 10.76 9.87
CA VAL A 345 -11.91 10.12 8.67
C VAL A 345 -10.91 10.11 7.53
N VAL A 346 -10.71 8.95 6.90
CA VAL A 346 -9.91 8.82 5.67
C VAL A 346 -10.73 8.13 4.59
N LEU A 347 -11.04 8.83 3.50
CA LEU A 347 -11.84 8.28 2.40
C LEU A 347 -11.00 7.58 1.34
N GLY A 348 -9.68 7.76 1.33
CA GLY A 348 -8.73 7.00 0.51
C GLY A 348 -8.15 5.78 1.23
N ASN A 349 -7.10 5.25 0.64
CA ASN A 349 -6.27 4.19 1.21
C ASN A 349 -5.28 4.78 2.23
N ILE A 350 -4.82 3.96 3.17
CA ILE A 350 -3.67 4.27 4.03
C ILE A 350 -2.58 3.23 3.76
N PHE A 351 -1.37 3.70 3.48
CA PHE A 351 -0.17 2.89 3.36
C PHE A 351 0.95 3.47 4.22
N SER A 352 1.56 2.64 5.08
CA SER A 352 2.76 2.96 5.85
C SER A 352 3.81 1.86 5.69
N GLN A 353 5.08 2.24 5.47
CA GLN A 353 6.22 1.32 5.58
C GLN A 353 6.55 0.97 7.05
N ASP A 354 5.90 1.62 8.02
CA ASP A 354 6.01 1.38 9.45
C ASP A 354 4.66 0.88 10.00
N ALA A 355 4.14 1.47 11.08
CA ALA A 355 2.89 1.09 11.72
C ALA A 355 1.73 2.05 11.40
N VAL A 356 0.51 1.50 11.31
CA VAL A 356 -0.75 2.27 11.29
C VAL A 356 -1.46 2.12 12.63
N LYS A 357 -1.87 3.23 13.24
CA LYS A 357 -2.64 3.28 14.50
C LYS A 357 -3.97 3.98 14.26
N LEU A 358 -5.08 3.29 14.50
CA LEU A 358 -6.43 3.82 14.38
C LEU A 358 -7.01 4.00 15.78
N LEU A 359 -7.18 5.25 16.23
CA LEU A 359 -7.72 5.59 17.55
C LEU A 359 -9.25 5.52 17.58
N PRO A 360 -9.89 5.52 18.78
CA PRO A 360 -11.33 5.26 18.86
C PRO A 360 -12.20 6.18 18.02
N GLY A 361 -13.18 5.62 17.32
CA GLY A 361 -14.07 6.39 16.44
C GLY A 361 -13.55 6.60 15.02
N ALA A 362 -12.34 6.18 14.66
CA ALA A 362 -11.82 6.33 13.29
C ALA A 362 -12.73 5.68 12.23
N ARG A 363 -12.82 6.28 11.03
CA ARG A 363 -13.62 5.77 9.90
C ARG A 363 -12.80 5.78 8.61
N LEU A 364 -12.72 4.63 7.95
CA LEU A 364 -11.88 4.43 6.77
C LEU A 364 -12.68 3.85 5.60
N GLY A 365 -12.68 4.57 4.49
CA GLY A 365 -13.55 4.29 3.35
C GLY A 365 -15.02 4.57 3.63
N ARG A 366 -15.88 3.97 2.81
CA ARG A 366 -17.35 4.01 2.90
C ARG A 366 -17.93 2.79 2.18
N GLU A 367 -19.19 2.48 2.44
CA GLU A 367 -19.92 1.46 1.69
C GLU A 367 -19.84 1.72 0.17
N GLY A 368 -19.73 0.63 -0.61
CA GLY A 368 -19.53 0.67 -2.06
C GLY A 368 -18.13 1.11 -2.53
N ALA A 369 -17.24 1.55 -1.64
CA ALA A 369 -15.89 1.99 -1.99
C ALA A 369 -14.82 1.29 -1.13
N LEU A 370 -14.35 0.14 -1.60
CA LEU A 370 -13.27 -0.62 -0.97
C LEU A 370 -11.99 0.21 -0.86
N LYS A 371 -11.39 0.22 0.34
CA LYS A 371 -10.10 0.86 0.66
C LYS A 371 -9.17 -0.12 1.34
N SER A 372 -7.89 0.20 1.33
CA SER A 372 -6.83 -0.58 1.95
C SER A 372 -6.19 0.18 3.10
N VAL A 373 -5.98 -0.52 4.23
CA VAL A 373 -5.21 -0.05 5.38
C VAL A 373 -4.01 -0.97 5.52
N ILE A 374 -2.83 -0.47 5.16
CA ILE A 374 -1.60 -1.24 5.08
C ILE A 374 -0.57 -0.62 6.02
N GLY A 375 -0.28 -1.29 7.13
CA GLY A 375 0.84 -0.96 8.01
C GLY A 375 1.85 -2.08 7.95
N LYS A 376 2.97 -1.89 7.25
CA LYS A 376 3.92 -2.95 6.96
C LYS A 376 4.42 -3.65 8.23
N LYS A 377 4.81 -2.88 9.25
CA LYS A 377 5.31 -3.42 10.53
C LYS A 377 4.17 -3.83 11.46
N GLU A 378 3.24 -2.94 11.77
CA GLU A 378 2.13 -3.24 12.69
C GLU A 378 0.84 -2.48 12.29
N VAL A 379 -0.32 -3.01 12.65
CA VAL A 379 -1.61 -2.31 12.57
C VAL A 379 -2.32 -2.43 13.91
N HIS A 380 -2.61 -1.29 14.54
CA HIS A 380 -3.38 -1.23 15.78
C HIS A 380 -4.73 -0.59 15.52
N ILE A 381 -5.80 -1.29 15.89
CA ILE A 381 -7.19 -0.82 15.73
C ILE A 381 -7.82 -0.70 17.12
N ALA A 382 -8.30 0.49 17.48
CA ALA A 382 -9.01 0.70 18.75
C ALA A 382 -10.52 0.39 18.65
N GLN A 383 -11.25 0.64 19.73
CA GLN A 383 -12.72 0.49 19.82
C GLN A 383 -13.43 1.43 18.84
N ASN A 384 -14.63 1.05 18.43
CA ASN A 384 -15.53 1.85 17.62
C ASN A 384 -14.85 2.34 16.34
N VAL A 385 -14.14 1.46 15.63
CA VAL A 385 -13.55 1.73 14.32
C VAL A 385 -14.34 0.98 13.24
N SER A 386 -14.43 1.56 12.05
CA SER A 386 -14.94 0.86 10.86
C SER A 386 -14.05 1.11 9.65
N ILE A 387 -13.75 0.05 8.91
CA ILE A 387 -12.89 0.03 7.73
C ILE A 387 -13.63 -0.72 6.62
N HIS A 388 -13.93 -0.06 5.50
CA HIS A 388 -14.52 -0.71 4.34
C HIS A 388 -13.44 -1.25 3.40
N GLY A 389 -13.17 -2.56 3.47
CA GLY A 389 -12.23 -3.25 2.58
C GLY A 389 -11.13 -4.02 3.31
N TYR A 390 -9.87 -3.72 2.97
CA TYR A 390 -8.70 -4.51 3.34
C TYR A 390 -7.97 -3.92 4.55
N VAL A 391 -7.52 -4.79 5.46
CA VAL A 391 -6.49 -4.48 6.45
C VAL A 391 -5.33 -5.47 6.28
N LEU A 392 -4.09 -4.99 6.19
CA LEU A 392 -2.91 -5.81 5.91
C LEU A 392 -1.69 -5.35 6.72
N THR A 393 -0.92 -6.32 7.20
CA THR A 393 0.39 -6.11 7.82
C THR A 393 1.31 -7.31 7.61
N GLU A 394 2.61 -7.06 7.39
CA GLU A 394 3.63 -8.12 7.33
C GLU A 394 4.02 -8.56 8.76
N GLY A 395 4.08 -7.61 9.70
CA GLY A 395 4.25 -7.88 11.13
C GLY A 395 2.91 -8.12 11.86
N ARG A 396 2.52 -7.33 12.88
CA ARG A 396 1.39 -7.71 13.76
C ARG A 396 0.18 -6.77 13.66
N GLY A 397 -0.98 -7.35 13.34
CA GLY A 397 -2.28 -6.69 13.42
C GLY A 397 -2.96 -7.02 14.74
N ARG A 398 -3.45 -6.01 15.47
CA ARG A 398 -4.12 -6.20 16.77
C ARG A 398 -5.26 -5.23 16.98
N VAL A 399 -6.37 -5.73 17.52
CA VAL A 399 -7.38 -4.90 18.19
C VAL A 399 -6.86 -4.58 19.60
N VAL A 400 -6.85 -3.31 19.98
CA VAL A 400 -6.29 -2.81 21.24
C VAL A 400 -7.31 -1.99 22.01
N ARG A 401 -7.33 -2.09 23.34
CA ARG A 401 -8.17 -1.24 24.18
C ARG A 401 -7.40 -0.01 24.63
N GLU A 402 -7.82 1.16 24.14
CA GLU A 402 -7.29 2.41 24.68
C GLU A 402 -7.84 2.52 26.11
N LYS A 403 -6.94 2.48 27.11
CA LYS A 403 -7.34 2.78 28.49
C LYS A 403 -7.92 4.18 28.49
N SER A 404 -9.19 4.32 28.86
CA SER A 404 -9.80 5.63 29.12
C SER A 404 -8.88 6.36 30.08
N SER A 405 -8.31 7.49 29.64
CA SER A 405 -7.53 8.36 30.50
C SER A 405 -8.47 8.89 31.57
N SER A 406 -8.48 8.23 32.73
CA SER A 406 -9.18 8.74 33.90
C SER A 406 -8.68 10.16 34.13
N SER A 407 -9.63 11.06 34.37
CA SER A 407 -9.32 12.43 34.78
C SER A 407 -8.25 12.36 35.86
N ARG A 408 -7.16 13.12 35.72
CA ARG A 408 -6.31 13.41 36.87
C ARG A 408 -7.23 13.99 37.94
N ARG A 409 -7.52 13.23 38.99
CA ARG A 409 -8.14 13.79 40.19
C ARG A 409 -7.18 14.89 40.63
N SER A 410 -7.65 16.13 40.59
CA SER A 410 -7.04 17.21 41.35
C SER A 410 -6.91 16.72 42.78
N GLN A 411 -5.68 16.58 43.26
CA GLN A 411 -5.45 16.44 44.70
C GLN A 411 -6.03 17.70 45.35
N PRO A 412 -6.83 17.59 46.43
CA PRO A 412 -7.02 18.70 47.33
C PRO A 412 -5.64 19.08 47.87
N SER A 413 -5.28 20.36 47.77
CA SER A 413 -4.14 20.90 48.49
C SER A 413 -4.55 21.04 49.96
N ASP A 414 -4.09 20.15 50.82
CA ASP A 414 -4.24 20.29 52.27
C ASP A 414 -3.36 21.45 52.76
N HIS A 415 -3.91 22.66 52.68
CA HIS A 415 -3.47 23.78 53.49
C HIS A 415 -4.02 23.59 54.90
N ILE A 416 -3.19 23.07 55.80
CA ILE A 416 -3.36 23.30 57.24
C ILE A 416 -2.18 24.13 57.70
N GLY A 417 -2.46 25.40 57.98
CA GLY A 417 -1.61 26.26 58.78
C GLY A 417 -2.34 26.63 60.05
N ALA A 418 -1.86 26.11 61.18
CA ALA A 418 -2.05 26.58 62.56
C ALA A 418 -1.25 25.64 63.48
#